data_AF-A0AA45Z8M1-F1
#
_entry.id   AF-A0AA45Z8M1-F1
#
_cell.length_a   1.000
_cell.length_b   1.000
_cell.length_c   1.000
_cell.angle_alpha   90.00
_cell.angle_beta   90.00
_cell.angle_gamma   90.00
#
_symmetry.space_group_name_H-M   'P 1'
#
loop_
_entity.id
_entity.type
_entity.pdbx_description
1 polymer ?
#
loop_
_entity_poly.entity_id
_entity_poly.type
_entity_poly.pdbx_seq_one_letter_code
_entity_poly.pdbx_strand_id
1 'polypeptide(L)'
;MKGCISMKGSSWMPVAITWFLLLPPQGRAEDTELPPPGDCTKDVWRDLSKAVGTACKTQSMNCDETMSCVDLTVRWNRFERCIEARRTLMNRCFRGGDLAHKGALATYERGQAECTKLIRVRCGPNEQCK
;
A
#
# COMPACT_ATOMS: atom_id res chain seq x y z
N MET A 1 15.30 37.41 1.43
CA MET A 1 15.79 37.95 2.72
C MET A 1 14.59 38.22 3.62
N LYS A 2 14.77 38.05 4.94
CA LYS A 2 13.81 38.19 6.05
C LYS A 2 12.87 36.99 6.18
N GLY A 3 12.84 36.24 7.28
CA GLY A 3 13.53 36.36 8.56
C GLY A 3 12.80 35.44 9.54
N CYS A 4 13.55 34.60 10.25
CA CYS A 4 13.02 33.76 11.31
C CYS A 4 12.49 34.63 12.46
N ILE A 5 11.36 34.24 13.06
CA ILE A 5 10.95 34.74 14.38
C ILE A 5 10.87 33.54 15.32
N SER A 6 11.80 33.58 16.28
CA SER A 6 11.84 32.79 17.50
C SER A 6 11.01 33.48 18.56
N MET A 7 10.15 32.74 19.26
CA MET A 7 9.63 33.19 20.56
C MET A 7 9.68 32.03 21.56
N LYS A 8 10.34 32.34 22.68
CA LYS A 8 10.55 31.50 23.85
C LYS A 8 9.27 31.52 24.70
N GLY A 9 8.92 30.38 25.28
CA GLY A 9 7.85 30.28 26.27
C GLY A 9 8.18 29.17 27.27
N SER A 10 8.67 29.57 28.44
CA SER A 10 8.90 28.71 29.60
C SER A 10 7.67 28.78 30.49
N SER A 11 7.08 27.65 30.87
CA SER A 11 6.14 27.59 31.98
C SER A 11 6.15 26.20 32.61
N TRP A 12 6.49 26.18 33.90
CA TRP A 12 6.45 25.04 34.79
C TRP A 12 5.04 24.90 35.37
N MET A 13 4.50 23.67 35.37
CA MET A 13 3.48 23.23 36.32
C MET A 13 3.76 21.75 36.66
N PRO A 14 4.11 21.40 37.91
CA PRO A 14 4.10 20.03 38.37
C PRO A 14 2.67 19.70 38.83
N VAL A 15 2.02 18.76 38.15
CA VAL A 15 0.78 18.17 38.63
C VAL A 15 0.99 16.67 38.72
N ALA A 16 1.17 16.20 39.96
CA ALA A 16 1.07 14.81 40.32
C ALA A 16 -0.29 14.27 39.86
N ILE A 17 -0.34 13.11 39.20
CA ILE A 17 -1.56 12.32 39.07
C ILE A 17 -1.22 10.87 38.69
N THR A 18 -1.66 10.00 39.59
CA THR A 18 -2.11 8.61 39.39
C THR A 18 -1.08 7.53 39.06
N TRP A 19 -0.92 6.63 40.04
CA TRP A 19 -0.90 5.18 39.85
C TRP A 19 -1.42 4.75 38.47
N PHE A 20 -0.50 4.50 37.54
CA PHE A 20 -0.84 3.70 36.38
C PHE A 20 -0.95 2.26 36.85
N LEU A 21 -2.20 1.88 37.03
CA LEU A 21 -2.70 0.52 37.16
C LEU A 21 -1.88 -0.43 36.29
N LEU A 22 -1.54 -1.58 36.88
CA LEU A 22 -1.16 -2.82 36.22
C LEU A 22 -1.99 -2.98 34.94
N LEU A 23 -1.41 -2.58 33.81
CA LEU A 23 -1.96 -2.90 32.51
C LEU A 23 -1.65 -4.38 32.31
N PRO A 24 -2.65 -5.28 32.24
CA PRO A 24 -2.38 -6.66 31.88
C PRO A 24 -1.65 -6.64 30.53
N PRO A 25 -0.70 -7.56 30.29
CA PRO A 25 -0.08 -7.67 28.98
C PRO A 25 -1.22 -7.84 27.99
N GLN A 26 -1.38 -6.85 27.11
CA GLN A 26 -2.27 -6.97 25.97
C GLN A 26 -1.77 -8.19 25.21
N GLY A 27 -2.50 -9.30 25.33
CA GLY A 27 -2.31 -10.46 24.47
C GLY A 27 -2.48 -9.94 23.05
N ARG A 28 -1.35 -9.68 22.38
CA ARG A 28 -1.35 -9.47 20.95
C ARG A 28 -2.00 -10.73 20.41
N ALA A 29 -3.16 -10.58 19.77
CA ALA A 29 -3.70 -11.61 18.91
C ALA A 29 -2.52 -12.06 18.05
N GLU A 30 -2.10 -13.31 18.25
CA GLU A 30 -0.97 -13.88 17.54
C GLU A 30 -1.28 -13.72 16.05
N ASP A 31 -0.53 -12.87 15.34
CA ASP A 31 -0.55 -12.76 13.88
C ASP A 31 -0.06 -14.12 13.35
N THR A 32 -0.94 -15.11 13.42
CA THR A 32 -0.65 -16.47 12.99
C THR A 32 -0.70 -16.47 11.48
N GLU A 33 0.46 -16.51 10.85
CA GLU A 33 0.58 -16.70 9.41
C GLU A 33 -0.20 -17.96 9.02
N LEU A 34 -1.24 -17.79 8.21
CA LEU A 34 -2.05 -18.91 7.73
C LEU A 34 -1.33 -19.52 6.52
N PRO A 35 -0.87 -20.79 6.59
CA PRO A 35 -0.26 -21.41 5.44
C PRO A 35 -1.31 -21.58 4.33
N PRO A 36 -0.92 -21.52 3.04
CA PRO A 36 -1.82 -21.83 1.94
C PRO A 36 -2.52 -23.18 2.12
N PRO A 37 -3.84 -23.30 1.84
CA PRO A 37 -4.71 -22.30 1.20
C PRO A 37 -5.35 -21.27 2.14
N GLY A 38 -4.95 -21.21 3.40
CA GLY A 38 -5.62 -20.41 4.44
C GLY A 38 -7.01 -20.95 4.76
N ASP A 39 -7.99 -20.06 4.92
CA ASP A 39 -9.40 -20.41 5.18
C ASP A 39 -10.13 -20.91 3.91
N CYS A 40 -9.47 -20.90 2.74
CA CYS A 40 -10.06 -21.33 1.47
C CYS A 40 -9.92 -22.84 1.22
N THR A 41 -10.78 -23.37 0.35
CA THR A 41 -10.50 -24.67 -0.29
C THR A 41 -9.32 -24.55 -1.24
N LYS A 42 -8.67 -25.68 -1.55
CA LYS A 42 -7.53 -25.72 -2.49
C LYS A 42 -7.89 -25.15 -3.87
N ASP A 43 -9.08 -25.46 -4.39
CA ASP A 43 -9.52 -24.97 -5.70
C ASP A 43 -9.74 -23.45 -5.71
N VAL A 44 -10.42 -22.91 -4.69
CA VAL A 44 -10.63 -21.46 -4.55
C VAL A 44 -9.30 -20.74 -4.44
N TRP A 45 -8.39 -21.23 -3.60
CA TRP A 45 -7.05 -20.64 -3.46
C TRP A 45 -6.25 -20.73 -4.77
N ARG A 46 -6.33 -21.86 -5.48
CA ARG A 46 -5.64 -22.04 -6.77
C ARG A 46 -6.14 -21.03 -7.81
N ASP A 47 -7.45 -20.86 -7.92
CA ASP A 47 -8.04 -19.99 -8.93
C ASP A 47 -7.72 -18.52 -8.64
N LEU A 48 -7.79 -18.09 -7.38
CA LEU A 48 -7.40 -16.75 -6.95
C LEU A 48 -5.88 -16.52 -7.10
N SER A 49 -5.06 -17.53 -6.78
CA SER A 49 -3.60 -17.46 -6.98
C SER A 49 -3.23 -17.35 -8.45
N LYS A 50 -3.95 -18.04 -9.34
CA LYS A 50 -3.82 -17.92 -10.79
C LYS A 50 -4.24 -16.52 -11.27
N ALA A 51 -5.30 -15.95 -10.71
CA ALA A 51 -5.71 -14.59 -11.00
C ALA A 51 -4.63 -13.57 -10.60
N VAL A 52 -4.04 -13.71 -9.41
CA VAL A 52 -2.87 -12.91 -8.98
C VAL A 52 -1.70 -13.08 -9.95
N GLY A 53 -1.36 -14.32 -10.34
CA GLY A 53 -0.30 -14.58 -11.31
C GLY A 53 -0.53 -13.87 -12.66
N THR A 54 -1.76 -13.96 -13.16
CA THR A 54 -2.17 -13.35 -14.44
C THR A 54 -2.10 -11.82 -14.38
N ALA A 55 -2.59 -11.22 -13.30
CA ALA A 55 -2.61 -9.78 -13.14
C ALA A 55 -1.21 -9.20 -12.89
N CYS A 56 -0.36 -9.90 -12.13
CA CYS A 56 0.89 -9.33 -11.61
C CYS A 56 2.16 -9.73 -12.39
N LYS A 57 2.15 -10.81 -13.19
CA LYS A 57 3.39 -11.38 -13.77
C LYS A 57 3.44 -11.42 -15.30
N THR A 58 2.38 -10.98 -15.99
CA THR A 58 2.29 -11.13 -17.45
C THR A 58 3.16 -10.15 -18.22
N GLN A 59 3.23 -8.90 -17.77
CA GLN A 59 4.01 -7.84 -18.42
C GLN A 59 4.57 -6.85 -17.40
N SER A 60 5.59 -6.08 -17.80
CA SER A 60 6.16 -5.03 -16.94
C SER A 60 5.10 -4.00 -16.52
N MET A 61 5.19 -3.56 -15.27
CA MET A 61 4.36 -2.51 -14.67
C MET A 61 5.17 -1.27 -14.31
N ASN A 62 6.50 -1.32 -14.30
CA ASN A 62 7.35 -0.20 -13.88
C ASN A 62 7.06 1.03 -14.73
N CYS A 63 6.80 2.19 -14.16
CA CYS A 63 6.69 3.43 -14.93
C CYS A 63 8.03 4.14 -15.01
N ASP A 64 8.30 4.78 -16.14
CA ASP A 64 9.50 5.57 -16.35
C ASP A 64 9.17 6.93 -16.98
N GLU A 65 10.16 7.81 -16.94
CA GLU A 65 10.03 9.20 -17.36
C GLU A 65 9.93 9.40 -18.87
N THR A 66 10.31 8.43 -19.68
CA THR A 66 10.31 8.56 -21.14
C THR A 66 8.99 8.13 -21.77
N MET A 67 8.09 7.58 -20.96
CA MET A 67 6.82 7.02 -21.41
C MET A 67 5.82 8.09 -21.86
N SER A 68 5.02 7.72 -22.86
CA SER A 68 3.82 8.48 -23.22
C SER A 68 2.78 8.44 -22.09
N CYS A 69 1.87 9.42 -22.07
CA CYS A 69 0.74 9.42 -21.13
C CYS A 69 -0.13 8.17 -21.25
N VAL A 70 -0.36 7.70 -22.47
CA VAL A 70 -1.12 6.47 -22.73
C VAL A 70 -0.42 5.27 -22.08
N ASP A 71 0.89 5.14 -22.27
CA ASP A 71 1.64 4.00 -21.74
C ASP A 71 1.76 4.05 -20.20
N LEU A 72 1.93 5.25 -19.61
CA LEU A 72 1.87 5.44 -18.15
C LEU A 72 0.53 4.98 -17.59
N THR A 73 -0.59 5.37 -18.22
CA THR A 73 -1.93 4.93 -17.80
C THR A 73 -2.12 3.43 -17.98
N VAL A 74 -1.58 2.82 -19.04
CA VAL A 74 -1.62 1.37 -19.23
C VAL A 74 -0.86 0.65 -18.11
N ARG A 75 0.33 1.12 -17.74
CA ARG A 75 1.13 0.52 -16.66
C ARG A 75 0.48 0.73 -15.29
N TRP A 76 -0.10 1.91 -15.03
CA TRP A 76 -0.89 2.18 -13.84
C TRP A 76 -2.09 1.22 -13.68
N ASN A 77 -2.84 0.97 -14.77
CA ASN A 77 -3.97 0.04 -14.76
C ASN A 77 -3.54 -1.42 -14.50
N ARG A 78 -2.30 -1.80 -14.84
CA ARG A 78 -1.79 -3.13 -14.50
C ARG A 78 -1.52 -3.26 -13.01
N PHE A 79 -0.94 -2.22 -12.39
CA PHE A 79 -0.81 -2.17 -10.94
C PHE A 79 -2.17 -2.26 -10.25
N GLU A 80 -3.16 -1.48 -10.69
CA GLU A 80 -4.55 -1.51 -10.18
C GLU A 80 -5.06 -2.96 -10.12
N ARG A 81 -5.03 -3.66 -11.27
CA ARG A 81 -5.50 -5.05 -11.37
C ARG A 81 -4.74 -6.03 -10.49
N CYS A 82 -3.42 -5.85 -10.37
CA CYS A 82 -2.59 -6.69 -9.50
C CYS A 82 -2.93 -6.47 -8.01
N ILE A 83 -3.10 -5.20 -7.60
CA ILE A 83 -3.48 -4.80 -6.24
C ILE A 83 -4.85 -5.37 -5.89
N GLU A 84 -5.83 -5.23 -6.78
CA GLU A 84 -7.16 -5.80 -6.61
C GLU A 84 -7.12 -7.32 -6.44
N ALA A 85 -6.45 -8.04 -7.35
CA ALA A 85 -6.35 -9.50 -7.27
C ALA A 85 -5.71 -9.96 -5.95
N ARG A 86 -4.69 -9.24 -5.46
CA ARG A 86 -4.06 -9.52 -4.16
C ARG A 86 -5.00 -9.27 -3.00
N ARG A 87 -5.70 -8.13 -2.98
CA ARG A 87 -6.71 -7.83 -1.96
C ARG A 87 -7.80 -8.89 -1.94
N THR A 88 -8.28 -9.33 -3.10
CA THR A 88 -9.27 -10.41 -3.19
C THR A 88 -8.74 -11.72 -2.57
N LEU A 89 -7.54 -12.17 -2.93
CA LEU A 89 -6.93 -13.37 -2.36
C LEU A 89 -6.76 -13.25 -0.84
N MET A 90 -6.20 -12.14 -0.38
CA MET A 90 -5.91 -11.88 1.04
C MET A 90 -7.19 -11.81 1.88
N ASN A 91 -8.19 -11.08 1.42
CA ASN A 91 -9.46 -10.94 2.13
C ASN A 91 -10.23 -12.26 2.15
N ARG A 92 -10.19 -13.01 1.04
CA ARG A 92 -10.97 -14.25 0.92
C ARG A 92 -10.36 -15.42 1.65
N CYS A 93 -9.03 -15.57 1.61
CA CYS A 93 -8.36 -16.77 2.09
C CYS A 93 -7.49 -16.54 3.34
N PHE A 94 -7.12 -15.29 3.66
CA PHE A 94 -6.12 -15.00 4.68
C PHE A 94 -6.56 -13.92 5.68
N ARG A 95 -7.87 -13.70 5.87
CA ARG A 95 -8.44 -12.73 6.83
C ARG A 95 -7.91 -11.30 6.66
N GLY A 96 -7.64 -10.89 5.43
CA GLY A 96 -7.03 -9.59 5.12
C GLY A 96 -5.51 -9.61 4.99
N GLY A 97 -4.89 -10.78 5.16
CA GLY A 97 -3.47 -11.05 4.94
C GLY A 97 -2.59 -10.84 6.17
N ASP A 98 -1.57 -11.68 6.28
CA ASP A 98 -0.44 -11.53 7.20
C ASP A 98 0.58 -10.47 6.73
N LEU A 99 1.70 -10.38 7.45
CA LEU A 99 2.79 -9.44 7.13
C LEU A 99 3.38 -9.66 5.73
N ALA A 100 3.52 -10.91 5.28
CA ALA A 100 4.08 -11.20 3.95
C ALA A 100 3.11 -10.75 2.85
N HIS A 101 1.82 -11.06 3.01
CA HIS A 101 0.77 -10.61 2.11
C HIS A 101 0.67 -9.09 2.03
N LYS A 102 0.64 -8.41 3.18
CA LYS A 102 0.59 -6.94 3.28
C LYS A 102 1.85 -6.29 2.70
N GLY A 103 3.03 -6.85 2.98
CA GLY A 103 4.29 -6.35 2.42
C GLY A 103 4.36 -6.46 0.90
N ALA A 104 3.85 -7.56 0.34
CA ALA A 104 3.72 -7.72 -1.10
C ALA A 104 2.76 -6.67 -1.68
N LEU A 105 1.55 -6.52 -1.11
CA LEU A 105 0.56 -5.52 -1.53
C LEU A 105 1.14 -4.10 -1.52
N ALA A 106 1.78 -3.70 -0.43
CA ALA A 106 2.40 -2.38 -0.28
C ALA A 106 3.48 -2.10 -1.33
N THR A 107 4.17 -3.13 -1.84
CA THR A 107 5.15 -2.97 -2.92
C THR A 107 4.48 -2.59 -4.25
N TYR A 108 3.34 -3.18 -4.57
CA TYR A 108 2.58 -2.81 -5.77
C TYR A 108 1.90 -1.45 -5.62
N GLU A 109 1.37 -1.12 -4.44
CA GLU A 109 0.79 0.19 -4.15
C GLU A 109 1.83 1.31 -4.30
N ARG A 110 3.06 1.10 -3.83
CA ARG A 110 4.17 2.04 -4.06
C ARG A 110 4.49 2.20 -5.54
N GLY A 111 4.58 1.10 -6.30
CA GLY A 111 4.80 1.14 -7.74
C GLY A 111 3.71 1.92 -8.48
N GLN A 112 2.45 1.71 -8.12
CA GLN A 112 1.31 2.46 -8.66
C GLN A 112 1.39 3.96 -8.31
N ALA A 113 1.81 4.28 -7.09
CA ALA A 113 1.99 5.66 -6.66
C ALA A 113 3.08 6.37 -7.48
N GLU A 114 4.18 5.69 -7.84
CA GLU A 114 5.20 6.25 -8.75
C GLU A 114 4.62 6.54 -10.15
N CYS A 115 3.85 5.62 -10.72
CA CYS A 115 3.12 5.89 -11.96
C CYS A 115 2.20 7.11 -11.82
N THR A 116 1.48 7.23 -10.70
CA THR A 116 0.57 8.35 -10.43
C THR A 116 1.32 9.68 -10.38
N LYS A 117 2.52 9.74 -9.78
CA LYS A 117 3.36 10.94 -9.78
C LYS A 117 3.75 11.33 -11.21
N LEU A 118 4.20 10.37 -12.02
CA LEU A 118 4.58 10.61 -13.41
C LEU A 118 3.40 11.09 -14.26
N ILE A 119 2.23 10.48 -14.11
CA ILE A 119 1.00 10.90 -14.79
C ILE A 119 0.64 12.35 -14.40
N ARG A 120 0.69 12.70 -13.11
CA ARG A 120 0.38 14.06 -12.66
C ARG A 120 1.32 15.11 -13.25
N VAL A 121 2.61 14.79 -13.35
CA VAL A 121 3.62 15.71 -13.89
C VAL A 121 3.52 15.82 -15.41
N ARG A 122 3.28 14.71 -16.12
CA ARG A 122 3.38 14.64 -17.59
C ARG A 122 2.06 14.78 -18.34
N CYS A 123 0.93 14.48 -17.70
CA CYS A 123 -0.35 14.30 -18.37
C CYS A 123 -1.42 15.30 -17.92
N GLY A 124 -1.01 16.38 -17.25
CA GLY A 124 -1.89 17.51 -16.94
C GLY A 124 -2.35 18.23 -18.22
N PRO A 125 -3.48 18.96 -18.18
CA PRO A 125 -4.09 19.59 -19.35
C PRO A 125 -3.36 20.85 -19.86
N ASN A 126 -2.02 20.84 -20.00
CA ASN A 126 -1.27 21.97 -20.58
C ASN A 126 -0.04 21.55 -21.38
N GLU A 127 -0.25 20.78 -22.45
CA GLU A 127 0.71 20.73 -23.57
C GLU A 127 0.05 20.55 -24.95
N GLN A 128 -1.14 21.13 -25.14
CA GLN A 128 -1.77 21.35 -26.46
C GLN A 128 -2.14 22.82 -26.72
N CYS A 129 -1.51 23.76 -26.01
CA CYS A 129 -1.49 25.17 -26.42
C CYS A 129 -0.06 25.54 -26.86
N LYS A 130 0.28 25.18 -28.10
CA LYS A 130 1.25 25.90 -28.92
C LYS A 130 0.56 26.29 -30.21
#